data_AF-A0A172XXT1-F1
#
_entry.id   AF-A0A172XXT1-F1
#
_cell.length_a   1.000
_cell.length_b   1.000
_cell.length_c   1.000
_cell.angle_alpha   90.00
_cell.angle_beta   90.00
_cell.angle_gamma   90.00
#
_symmetry.space_group_name_H-M   'P 1'
#
loop_
_entity.id
_entity.type
_entity.pdbx_description
1 polymer ?
#
loop_
_entity_poly.entity_id
_entity_poly.type
_entity_poly.pdbx_seq_one_letter_code
_entity_poly.pdbx_strand_id
1 'polypeptide(L)'
;MLNPVKNTKNRSFSKFLGQRRKSFLPKKEQPQNFDFVKQNQGSISASTISHGIIKCLFSSKATGKTAFAFGPTLGDAYQNMIGKFNLKYS
;
A
#
# COMPACT_ATOMS: atom_id res chain seq x y z
N MET A 1 38.41 16.54 54.13
CA MET A 1 37.03 16.41 53.60
C MET A 1 37.10 16.66 52.09
N LEU A 2 36.81 15.65 51.27
CA LEU A 2 36.91 15.72 49.80
C LEU A 2 35.58 16.18 49.22
N ASN A 3 35.60 17.24 48.39
CA ASN A 3 34.44 17.68 47.61
C ASN A 3 34.17 16.69 46.45
N PRO A 4 32.94 16.19 46.25
CA PRO A 4 32.63 15.39 45.08
C PRO A 4 32.53 16.30 43.85
N VAL A 5 33.48 16.15 42.92
CA VAL A 5 33.43 16.77 41.58
C VAL A 5 32.27 16.12 40.80
N LYS A 6 31.27 16.92 40.45
CA LYS A 6 30.16 16.50 39.58
C LYS A 6 30.71 16.20 38.18
N ASN A 7 30.98 14.93 37.90
CA ASN A 7 31.41 14.48 36.58
C ASN A 7 30.17 14.40 35.67
N THR A 8 29.83 15.50 35.00
CA THR A 8 28.81 15.54 33.93
C THR A 8 29.35 14.87 32.67
N LYS A 9 29.63 13.56 32.73
CA LYS A 9 29.87 12.76 31.53
C LYS A 9 28.54 12.16 31.06
N ASN A 10 27.85 12.95 30.24
CA ASN A 10 27.00 12.48 29.14
C ASN A 10 25.93 11.43 29.51
N ARG A 11 24.84 11.88 30.16
CA ARG A 11 23.53 11.23 29.98
C ARG A 11 23.13 11.37 28.50
N SER A 12 23.45 10.38 27.69
CA SER A 12 22.93 10.24 26.32
C SER A 12 21.42 9.98 26.39
N PHE A 13 20.64 11.06 26.51
CA PHE A 13 19.21 11.07 26.20
C PHE A 13 18.94 11.00 24.68
N SER A 14 19.98 10.83 23.85
CA SER A 14 19.85 10.71 22.39
C SER A 14 19.28 9.35 21.93
N LYS A 15 19.18 8.35 22.80
CA LYS A 15 18.58 7.05 22.44
C LYS A 15 17.05 7.08 22.31
N PHE A 16 16.37 8.07 22.90
CA PHE A 16 14.91 8.15 22.85
C PHE A 16 14.41 8.55 21.44
N LEU A 17 15.12 9.45 20.75
CA LEU A 17 14.78 9.88 19.39
C LEU A 17 15.14 8.82 18.33
N GLY A 18 16.18 8.02 18.56
CA GLY A 18 16.61 6.98 17.62
C GLY A 18 15.71 5.74 17.58
N GLN A 19 15.08 5.39 18.71
CA GLN A 19 14.15 4.24 18.76
C GLN A 19 12.83 4.51 18.04
N ARG A 20 12.35 5.75 17.97
CA ARG A 20 11.08 6.10 17.30
C ARG A 20 11.13 5.94 15.78
N ARG A 21 12.32 5.95 15.18
CA ARG A 21 12.53 5.73 13.73
C ARG A 21 12.66 4.25 13.35
N LYS A 22 12.60 3.33 14.32
CA LYS A 22 12.55 1.88 14.09
C LYS A 22 11.13 1.34 13.91
N SER A 23 10.12 2.20 13.77
CA SER A 23 8.83 1.76 13.23
C SER A 23 9.04 1.44 11.76
N PHE A 24 9.40 0.19 11.48
CA PHE A 24 9.35 -0.37 10.14
C PHE A 24 7.97 -0.03 9.56
N LEU A 25 7.94 0.81 8.53
CA LEU A 25 6.75 0.96 7.70
C LEU A 25 6.35 -0.46 7.31
N PRO A 26 5.14 -0.94 7.68
CA PRO A 26 4.72 -2.27 7.27
C PRO A 26 4.79 -2.30 5.75
N LYS A 27 5.69 -3.13 5.22
CA LYS A 27 5.78 -3.37 3.79
C LYS A 27 4.42 -3.97 3.43
N LYS A 28 3.59 -3.20 2.73
CA LYS A 28 2.27 -3.65 2.31
C LYS A 28 2.49 -4.83 1.37
N GLU A 29 2.41 -6.05 1.89
CA GLU A 29 2.44 -7.25 1.08
C GLU A 29 1.22 -7.17 0.17
N GLN A 30 1.46 -6.94 -1.12
CA GLN A 30 0.38 -6.97 -2.09
C GLN A 30 0.06 -8.44 -2.35
N PRO A 31 -1.17 -8.90 -2.09
CA PRO A 31 -1.56 -10.23 -2.50
C PRO A 31 -1.43 -10.30 -4.03
N GLN A 32 -0.54 -11.17 -4.51
CA GLN A 32 -0.35 -11.43 -5.95
C GLN A 32 -1.47 -12.33 -6.52
N ASN A 33 -2.41 -12.77 -5.69
CA ASN A 33 -3.45 -13.69 -6.12
C ASN A 33 -4.59 -12.95 -6.83
N PHE A 34 -4.87 -13.35 -8.06
CA PHE A 34 -5.99 -12.85 -8.88
C PHE A 34 -7.34 -13.48 -8.50
N ASP A 35 -7.54 -13.85 -7.24
CA ASP A 35 -8.74 -14.56 -6.77
C ASP A 35 -10.03 -13.75 -7.01
N PHE A 36 -9.93 -12.42 -6.94
CA PHE A 36 -11.05 -11.51 -7.23
C PHE A 36 -11.62 -11.71 -8.64
N VAL A 37 -10.76 -11.98 -9.64
CA VAL A 37 -11.20 -12.16 -11.04
C VAL A 37 -11.98 -13.46 -11.19
N LYS A 38 -11.49 -14.53 -10.55
CA LYS A 38 -12.14 -15.84 -10.54
C LYS A 38 -13.49 -15.77 -9.83
N GLN A 39 -13.54 -15.14 -8.65
CA GLN A 39 -14.75 -15.00 -7.85
C GLN A 39 -15.84 -14.19 -8.57
N ASN A 40 -15.46 -13.11 -9.26
CA ASN A 40 -16.40 -12.24 -9.97
C ASN A 40 -16.62 -12.63 -11.44
N GLN A 41 -16.07 -13.77 -11.88
CA GLN A 41 -16.23 -14.33 -13.23
C GLN A 41 -15.99 -13.28 -14.33
N GLY A 42 -14.90 -12.53 -14.21
CA GLY A 42 -14.59 -11.42 -15.12
C GLY A 42 -13.23 -11.54 -15.78
N SER A 43 -12.85 -10.48 -16.48
CA SER A 43 -11.53 -10.29 -17.07
C SER A 43 -10.97 -8.92 -16.68
N ILE A 44 -9.65 -8.83 -16.71
CA ILE A 44 -8.91 -7.59 -16.48
C ILE A 44 -8.23 -7.17 -17.77
N SER A 45 -8.27 -5.88 -18.05
CA SER A 45 -7.50 -5.24 -19.10
C SER A 45 -6.64 -4.15 -18.48
N ALA A 46 -5.34 -4.19 -18.75
CA ALA A 46 -4.41 -3.15 -18.34
C ALA A 46 -3.98 -2.34 -19.56
N SER A 47 -3.93 -1.02 -19.41
CA SER A 47 -3.43 -0.11 -20.44
C SER A 47 -2.59 0.97 -19.80
N THR A 48 -1.49 1.34 -20.43
CA THR A 48 -0.63 2.43 -19.96
C THR A 48 -1.13 3.73 -20.57
N ILE A 49 -1.29 4.75 -19.73
CA ILE A 49 -1.64 6.12 -20.10
C ILE A 49 -0.36 6.95 -20.21
N SER A 50 -0.44 8.11 -20.85
CA SER A 50 0.58 9.17 -20.81
C SER A 50 1.20 9.31 -19.42
N HIS A 51 2.53 9.48 -19.37
CA HIS A 51 3.36 9.57 -18.15
C HIS A 51 3.54 8.26 -17.35
N GLY A 52 3.27 7.10 -17.95
CA GLY A 52 3.59 5.80 -17.34
C GLY A 52 2.60 5.34 -16.26
N ILE A 53 1.45 6.01 -16.15
CA ILE A 53 0.37 5.61 -15.24
C ILE A 53 -0.37 4.42 -15.84
N ILE A 54 -0.62 3.37 -15.06
CA ILE A 54 -1.35 2.18 -15.50
C ILE A 54 -2.82 2.34 -15.14
N LYS A 55 -3.69 2.17 -16.14
CA LYS A 55 -5.13 2.00 -15.98
C LYS A 55 -5.45 0.52 -15.96
N CYS A 56 -6.11 0.08 -14.90
CA CYS A 56 -6.66 -1.26 -14.76
C CYS A 56 -8.18 -1.20 -14.90
N LEU A 57 -8.74 -1.98 -15.82
CA LEU A 57 -10.17 -2.11 -16.07
C LEU A 57 -10.59 -3.55 -15.79
N PHE A 58 -11.63 -3.71 -14.98
CA PHE A 58 -12.32 -4.98 -14.76
C PHE A 58 -13.68 -4.98 -15.44
N SER A 59 -14.00 -6.08 -16.11
CA SER A 59 -15.30 -6.31 -16.73
C SER A 59 -15.75 -7.75 -16.51
N SER A 60 -16.97 -7.95 -16.03
CA SER A 60 -17.59 -9.28 -15.90
C SER A 60 -18.81 -9.38 -16.79
N LYS A 61 -18.78 -10.31 -17.75
CA LYS A 61 -19.94 -10.60 -18.62
C LYS A 61 -21.05 -11.30 -17.84
N ALA A 62 -20.69 -12.13 -16.86
CA ALA A 62 -21.66 -12.89 -16.07
C ALA A 62 -22.51 -11.99 -15.16
N THR A 63 -21.88 -10.99 -14.53
CA THR A 63 -22.56 -10.10 -13.57
C THR A 63 -22.92 -8.73 -14.15
N GLY A 64 -22.43 -8.38 -15.35
CA GLY A 64 -22.56 -7.05 -15.92
C GLY A 64 -21.80 -5.95 -15.16
N LYS A 65 -20.98 -6.32 -14.16
CA LYS A 65 -20.28 -5.37 -13.30
C LYS A 65 -18.97 -4.93 -13.93
N THR A 66 -18.68 -3.64 -13.80
CA THR A 66 -17.47 -3.01 -14.33
C THR A 66 -16.88 -2.03 -13.32
N ALA A 67 -15.55 -2.01 -13.24
CA ALA A 67 -14.80 -1.08 -12.40
C ALA A 67 -13.47 -0.75 -13.05
N PHE A 68 -12.95 0.45 -12.80
CA PHE A 68 -11.62 0.84 -13.25
C PHE A 68 -10.92 1.66 -12.19
N ALA A 69 -9.59 1.62 -12.21
CA ALA A 69 -8.76 2.51 -11.41
C ALA A 69 -7.40 2.72 -12.05
N PHE A 70 -6.67 3.68 -11.49
CA PHE A 70 -5.33 4.04 -11.92
C PHE A 70 -4.32 3.74 -10.81
N GLY A 71 -3.07 3.54 -11.20
CA GLY A 71 -1.96 3.37 -10.28
C GLY A 71 -0.61 3.54 -10.97
N PRO A 72 0.46 3.78 -10.20
CA PRO A 72 1.82 3.83 -10.75
C PRO A 72 2.31 2.44 -11.18
N THR A 73 1.79 1.38 -10.57
CA THR A 73 2.04 -0.02 -10.96
C THR A 73 0.73 -0.76 -11.24
N LEU A 74 0.81 -1.91 -11.93
CA LEU A 74 -0.35 -2.76 -12.18
C LEU A 74 -0.99 -3.24 -10.87
N GLY A 75 -0.17 -3.59 -9.87
CA GLY A 75 -0.64 -4.04 -8.56
C GLY A 75 -1.43 -2.95 -7.83
N ASP A 76 -0.92 -1.71 -7.82
CA ASP A 76 -1.61 -0.58 -7.22
C ASP A 76 -2.92 -0.26 -7.94
N ALA A 77 -2.90 -0.25 -9.27
CA ALA A 77 -4.10 -0.03 -10.08
C ALA A 77 -5.14 -1.15 -9.84
N TYR A 78 -4.70 -2.39 -9.66
CA TYR A 78 -5.54 -3.54 -9.37
C TYR A 78 -6.20 -3.45 -7.99
N GLN A 79 -5.43 -3.15 -6.93
CA GLN A 79 -5.98 -2.97 -5.58
C GLN A 79 -6.97 -1.80 -5.53
N ASN A 80 -6.62 -0.67 -6.15
CA ASN A 80 -7.51 0.48 -6.23
C ASN A 80 -8.82 0.13 -6.97
N MET A 81 -8.72 -0.68 -8.04
CA MET A 81 -9.88 -1.13 -8.81
C MET A 81 -10.79 -2.01 -7.97
N ILE A 82 -10.25 -2.95 -7.17
CA ILE A 82 -11.05 -3.77 -6.24
C ILE A 82 -11.76 -2.88 -5.22
N GLY A 83 -11.04 -1.90 -4.64
CA GLY A 83 -11.65 -0.95 -3.71
C GLY A 83 -12.81 -0.16 -4.34
N LYS A 84 -12.63 0.32 -5.58
CA LYS A 84 -13.70 1.01 -6.33
C LYS A 84 -14.86 0.09 -6.69
N PHE A 85 -14.59 -1.17 -7.03
CA PHE A 85 -15.61 -2.17 -7.30
C PHE A 85 -16.48 -2.42 -6.06
N ASN A 86 -15.85 -2.66 -4.91
CA ASN A 86 -16.55 -2.90 -3.66
C ASN A 86 -17.38 -1.67 -3.26
N LEU A 87 -16.86 -0.45 -3.40
CA LEU A 87 -17.63 0.76 -3.13
C LEU A 87 -18.83 0.96 -4.07
N LYS A 88 -18.75 0.50 -5.32
CA LYS A 88 -19.81 0.65 -6.32
C LYS A 88 -20.92 -0.40 -6.19
N TYR A 89 -20.59 -1.59 -5.72
CA TYR A 89 -21.48 -2.76 -5.72
C TYR A 89 -21.69 -3.37 -4.32
N SER A 90 -21.29 -2.65 -3.27
CA SER A 90 -21.64 -2.90 -1.85
C SER A 90 -23.08 -2.50 -1.56
#